data_AF-A0A9D2J9R3-F1
#
_entry.id   AF-A0A9D2J9R3-F1
#
_cell.length_a   1.000
_cell.length_b   1.000
_cell.length_c   1.000
_cell.angle_alpha   90.00
_cell.angle_beta   90.00
_cell.angle_gamma   90.00
#
_symmetry.space_group_name_H-M   'P 1'
#
loop_
_entity.id
_entity.type
_entity.pdbx_description
1 polymer ?
#
loop_
_entity_poly.entity_id
_entity_poly.type
_entity_poly.pdbx_seq_one_letter_code
_entity_poly.pdbx_strand_id
1 'polypeptide(L)'
;MPLQKNQIITLSIERLSGDGSGVGHWEGEAVFVPGTAPGDVIRARVVKDCKRYAFGIVEAVETASPDRIPADCPVAGPCGGCSLRHLRYQAELQAKEAAVVDAFRRIGGLDVEVQPILPSPEVDRYRNKVQYPVGLDKNGKPCIGFYAGRSHRIVPCSDCKLQPAVLNEIGHFLCGLFAQYGIQPYDEASGSGLVRHIFLRRGAHSGQIMVCLVCTRPRLPHAAELTAALCSRFGEVRTVLINVNPDKTNVILGRENRVLYGPGFIEDTLCGVPVRLGPLSFYQVNTPGAEQLYGVAAACAAPGPGDLLLDLYCGMGTIGLSMAERCRALVGVEVVPEAIESAKANAARMGEAIAAKSRFFCADAGQAATRLAAEGLAPDIVVVDPPRKGCDAATLAAIVQMSPRRLVYVSCNSSTAARDAAELARHGYRVEKVQPVDMFPRTGHVETVVLLSKLNAKQHIEVELNLDELDLTAAESKATYDEIKTYVLEKYGLKVSSLYISQVKRKCGLDVGQNYNLSKKEDAKVPQCPPEKEAAIMDALKHFQMIM
;
A
#
# COMPACT_ATOMS: atom_id res chain seq x y z
N MET A 1 -32.19 -4.40 18.82
CA MET A 1 -31.61 -5.36 19.81
C MET A 1 -30.12 -5.47 19.52
N PRO A 2 -29.23 -5.56 20.52
CA PRO A 2 -27.80 -5.72 20.23
C PRO A 2 -27.54 -7.04 19.50
N LEU A 3 -26.56 -7.04 18.58
CA LEU A 3 -26.14 -8.26 17.88
C LEU A 3 -25.64 -9.31 18.87
N GLN A 4 -26.17 -10.52 18.78
CA GLN A 4 -25.78 -11.63 19.65
C GLN A 4 -25.02 -12.71 18.89
N LYS A 5 -24.05 -13.34 19.55
CA LYS A 5 -23.34 -14.49 18.98
C LYS A 5 -24.32 -15.61 18.62
N ASN A 6 -24.14 -16.20 17.44
CA ASN A 6 -24.99 -17.20 16.79
C ASN A 6 -26.37 -16.71 16.33
N GLN A 7 -26.69 -15.44 16.49
CA GLN A 7 -27.89 -14.85 15.89
C GLN A 7 -27.78 -14.93 14.37
N ILE A 8 -28.89 -15.27 13.71
CA ILE A 8 -29.00 -15.24 12.25
C ILE A 8 -29.76 -13.97 11.88
N ILE A 9 -29.16 -13.16 11.01
CA ILE A 9 -29.71 -11.91 10.51
C ILE A 9 -29.77 -11.93 8.99
N THR A 10 -30.76 -11.28 8.40
CA THR A 10 -30.76 -10.96 6.98
C THR A 10 -29.96 -9.67 6.77
N LEU A 11 -28.96 -9.73 5.89
CA LEU A 11 -28.03 -8.63 5.66
C LEU A 11 -27.89 -8.38 4.15
N SER A 12 -28.03 -7.12 3.75
CA SER A 12 -27.67 -6.67 2.40
C SER A 12 -26.22 -6.21 2.41
N ILE A 13 -25.41 -6.74 1.50
CA ILE A 13 -24.00 -6.38 1.37
C ILE A 13 -23.88 -5.17 0.46
N GLU A 14 -23.33 -4.08 0.99
CA GLU A 14 -23.28 -2.78 0.32
C GLU A 14 -21.96 -2.58 -0.42
N ARG A 15 -20.86 -3.03 0.18
CA ARG A 15 -19.48 -2.80 -0.29
C ARG A 15 -18.52 -3.83 0.28
N LEU A 16 -17.25 -3.73 -0.09
CA LEU A 16 -16.17 -4.51 0.50
C LEU A 16 -15.30 -3.66 1.43
N SER A 17 -14.75 -4.27 2.47
CA SER A 17 -13.64 -3.72 3.25
C SER A 17 -12.29 -4.01 2.58
N GLY A 18 -11.23 -3.34 3.05
CA GLY A 18 -9.88 -3.50 2.47
C GLY A 18 -9.28 -4.90 2.57
N ASP A 19 -9.81 -5.79 3.43
CA ASP A 19 -9.43 -7.21 3.47
C ASP A 19 -10.28 -8.10 2.54
N GLY A 20 -11.25 -7.52 1.84
CA GLY A 20 -12.17 -8.21 0.93
C GLY A 20 -13.40 -8.81 1.60
N SER A 21 -13.66 -8.51 2.88
CA SER A 21 -14.93 -8.90 3.52
C SER A 21 -16.06 -8.01 3.03
N GLY A 22 -17.26 -8.56 2.80
CA GLY A 22 -18.42 -7.72 2.53
C GLY A 22 -18.88 -7.01 3.79
N VAL A 23 -19.38 -5.79 3.62
CA VAL A 23 -19.87 -4.93 4.68
C VAL A 23 -21.33 -4.61 4.40
N GLY A 24 -22.18 -4.86 5.39
CA GLY A 24 -23.56 -4.39 5.43
C GLY A 24 -23.89 -3.84 6.81
N HIS A 25 -24.98 -3.11 6.93
CA HIS A 25 -25.46 -2.62 8.22
C HIS A 25 -26.73 -3.33 8.67
N TRP A 26 -26.78 -3.70 9.94
CA TRP A 26 -27.99 -4.23 10.58
C TRP A 26 -28.28 -3.39 11.82
N GLU A 27 -29.46 -2.76 11.86
CA GLU A 27 -29.87 -1.82 12.91
C GLU A 27 -28.81 -0.71 13.20
N GLY A 28 -28.06 -0.28 12.18
CA GLY A 28 -27.03 0.75 12.28
C GLY A 28 -25.63 0.24 12.66
N GLU A 29 -25.48 -1.04 13.02
CA GLU A 29 -24.18 -1.65 13.31
C GLU A 29 -23.58 -2.31 12.06
N ALA A 30 -22.29 -2.09 11.81
CA ALA A 30 -21.58 -2.67 10.67
C ALA A 30 -21.27 -4.15 10.91
N VAL A 31 -21.58 -5.00 9.94
CA VAL A 31 -21.30 -6.44 9.97
C VAL A 31 -20.40 -6.83 8.81
N PHE A 32 -19.26 -7.44 9.14
CA PHE A 32 -18.25 -7.89 8.18
C PHE A 32 -18.41 -9.39 7.90
N VAL A 33 -18.65 -9.76 6.64
CA VAL A 33 -18.91 -11.14 6.24
C VAL A 33 -18.02 -11.54 5.06
N PRO A 34 -16.95 -12.34 5.29
CA PRO A 34 -16.08 -12.83 4.23
C PRO A 34 -16.82 -13.70 3.19
N GLY A 35 -16.34 -13.71 1.95
CA GLY A 35 -16.90 -14.56 0.88
C GLY A 35 -18.24 -14.05 0.32
N THR A 36 -18.54 -12.78 0.53
CA THR A 36 -19.75 -12.09 0.04
C THR A 36 -19.40 -11.05 -1.02
N ALA A 37 -20.39 -10.66 -1.82
CA ALA A 37 -20.28 -9.70 -2.91
C ALA A 37 -21.20 -8.50 -2.65
N PRO A 38 -20.80 -7.27 -3.00
CA PRO A 38 -21.73 -6.14 -3.04
C PRO A 38 -22.97 -6.46 -3.87
N GLY A 39 -24.15 -6.24 -3.33
CA GLY A 39 -25.43 -6.63 -3.91
C GLY A 39 -25.96 -8.00 -3.49
N ASP A 40 -25.18 -8.81 -2.74
CA ASP A 40 -25.73 -10.02 -2.12
C ASP A 40 -26.74 -9.65 -1.02
N VAL A 41 -27.83 -10.40 -0.95
CA VAL A 41 -28.69 -10.50 0.24
C VAL A 41 -28.48 -11.88 0.86
N ILE A 42 -28.04 -11.91 2.12
CA ILE A 42 -27.63 -13.14 2.79
C ILE A 42 -28.34 -13.32 4.12
N ARG A 43 -28.45 -14.59 4.54
CA ARG A 43 -28.57 -14.93 5.96
C ARG A 43 -27.16 -15.06 6.53
N ALA A 44 -26.79 -14.13 7.39
CA ALA A 44 -25.50 -14.13 8.07
C ALA A 44 -25.67 -14.64 9.51
N ARG A 45 -24.83 -15.60 9.91
CA ARG A 45 -24.70 -15.99 11.32
C ARG A 45 -23.61 -15.14 11.97
N VAL A 46 -23.94 -14.40 13.01
CA VAL A 46 -22.98 -13.60 13.79
C VAL A 46 -22.07 -14.54 14.57
N VAL A 47 -20.76 -14.45 14.35
CA VAL A 47 -19.76 -15.30 15.03
C VAL A 47 -18.97 -14.56 16.09
N LYS A 48 -18.86 -13.23 15.98
CA LYS A 48 -18.17 -12.38 16.94
C LYS A 48 -18.80 -10.99 16.97
N ASP A 49 -19.27 -10.59 18.14
CA ASP A 49 -19.69 -9.21 18.42
C ASP A 49 -18.51 -8.42 19.00
N CYS A 50 -18.22 -7.24 18.44
CA CYS A 50 -17.19 -6.30 18.88
C CYS A 50 -17.79 -4.98 19.40
N LYS A 51 -19.07 -4.95 19.80
CA LYS A 51 -19.85 -3.82 20.33
C LYS A 51 -20.18 -2.70 19.34
N ARG A 52 -19.23 -2.30 18.48
CA ARG A 52 -19.44 -1.25 17.45
C ARG A 52 -19.59 -1.83 16.04
N TYR A 53 -19.27 -3.10 15.90
CA TYR A 53 -19.34 -3.86 14.67
C TYR A 53 -19.32 -5.34 15.01
N ALA A 54 -19.69 -6.19 14.06
CA ALA A 54 -19.65 -7.64 14.23
C ALA A 54 -18.99 -8.34 13.04
N PHE A 55 -18.60 -9.59 13.25
CA PHE A 55 -18.22 -10.51 12.18
C PHE A 55 -19.27 -11.59 12.04
N GLY A 56 -19.65 -11.86 10.79
CA GLY A 56 -20.57 -12.94 10.43
C GLY A 56 -19.94 -13.94 9.47
N ILE A 57 -20.62 -15.07 9.30
CA ILE A 57 -20.38 -16.04 8.23
C ILE A 57 -21.66 -16.21 7.41
N VAL A 58 -21.50 -16.54 6.13
CA VAL A 58 -22.63 -16.82 5.23
C VAL A 58 -23.27 -18.15 5.62
N GLU A 59 -24.54 -18.12 6.03
CA GLU A 59 -25.35 -19.32 6.21
C GLU A 59 -26.04 -19.70 4.89
N ALA A 60 -26.59 -18.70 4.20
CA ALA A 60 -27.17 -18.84 2.87
C ALA A 60 -27.11 -17.52 2.12
N VAL A 61 -26.95 -17.59 0.80
CA VAL A 61 -27.16 -16.45 -0.11
C VAL A 61 -28.60 -16.54 -0.60
N GLU A 62 -29.45 -15.58 -0.23
CA GLU A 62 -30.87 -15.55 -0.62
C GLU A 62 -31.02 -14.92 -2.01
N THR A 63 -30.29 -13.83 -2.25
CA THR A 63 -30.18 -13.19 -3.57
C THR A 63 -28.71 -12.96 -3.87
N ALA A 64 -28.22 -13.55 -4.95
CA ALA A 64 -26.84 -13.37 -5.39
C ALA A 64 -26.68 -12.04 -6.13
N SER A 65 -25.57 -11.34 -5.86
CA SER A 65 -25.13 -10.21 -6.66
C SER A 65 -24.95 -10.59 -8.13
N PRO A 66 -25.26 -9.70 -9.10
CA PRO A 66 -24.95 -9.93 -10.51
C PRO A 66 -23.44 -10.02 -10.79
N ASP A 67 -22.60 -9.54 -9.86
CA ASP A 67 -21.15 -9.63 -9.93
C ASP A 67 -20.56 -10.90 -9.34
N ARG A 68 -21.39 -11.73 -8.71
CA ARG A 68 -20.96 -13.01 -8.15
C ARG A 68 -20.78 -14.04 -9.27
N ILE A 69 -19.64 -14.72 -9.26
CA ILE A 69 -19.34 -15.87 -10.13
C ILE A 69 -18.99 -17.11 -9.30
N PRO A 70 -19.22 -18.32 -9.84
CA PRO A 70 -18.68 -19.53 -9.25
C PRO A 70 -17.15 -19.47 -9.19
N ALA A 71 -16.57 -19.82 -8.04
CA ALA A 71 -15.12 -19.90 -7.92
C ALA A 71 -14.60 -21.17 -8.63
N ASP A 72 -13.64 -21.00 -9.52
CA ASP A 72 -12.99 -22.04 -10.33
C ASP A 72 -11.78 -22.71 -9.63
N CYS A 73 -11.65 -22.51 -8.31
CA CYS A 73 -10.57 -23.06 -7.50
C CYS A 73 -11.09 -24.21 -6.62
N PRO A 74 -10.44 -25.40 -6.62
CA PRO A 74 -10.94 -26.59 -5.93
C PRO A 74 -11.02 -26.44 -4.41
N VAL A 75 -10.37 -25.43 -3.85
CA VAL A 75 -10.30 -25.16 -2.40
C VAL A 75 -10.75 -23.75 -2.04
N ALA A 76 -11.53 -23.10 -2.91
CA ALA A 76 -12.13 -21.80 -2.66
C ALA A 76 -13.02 -21.85 -1.41
N GLY A 77 -12.91 -20.84 -0.54
CA GLY A 77 -13.58 -20.79 0.76
C GLY A 77 -12.63 -21.17 1.89
N PRO A 78 -12.23 -22.45 2.07
CA PRO A 78 -11.32 -22.83 3.14
C PRO A 78 -9.93 -22.21 3.03
N CYS A 79 -9.38 -22.12 1.81
CA CYS A 79 -8.05 -21.54 1.57
C CYS A 79 -8.05 -20.03 1.85
N GLY A 80 -7.08 -19.55 2.65
CA GLY A 80 -6.94 -18.13 2.96
C GLY A 80 -6.29 -17.26 1.86
N GLY A 81 -6.00 -17.84 0.68
CA GLY A 81 -5.18 -17.19 -0.34
C GLY A 81 -5.91 -16.23 -1.28
N CYS A 82 -7.19 -16.49 -1.60
CA CYS A 82 -7.99 -15.65 -2.51
C CYS A 82 -9.25 -15.18 -1.78
N SER A 83 -9.40 -13.88 -1.56
CA SER A 83 -10.58 -13.31 -0.90
C SER A 83 -11.66 -12.86 -1.87
N LEU A 84 -11.35 -12.66 -3.16
CA LEU A 84 -12.26 -12.04 -4.15
C LEU A 84 -12.56 -12.92 -5.37
N ARG A 85 -12.13 -14.19 -5.39
CA ARG A 85 -12.27 -15.08 -6.56
C ARG A 85 -13.72 -15.44 -6.90
N HIS A 86 -14.67 -15.18 -6.01
CA HIS A 86 -16.10 -15.29 -6.25
C HIS A 86 -16.72 -14.06 -6.94
N LEU A 87 -15.91 -13.07 -7.34
CA LEU A 87 -16.34 -11.87 -8.05
C LEU A 87 -15.87 -11.86 -9.51
N ARG A 88 -16.69 -11.28 -10.39
CA ARG A 88 -16.25 -10.83 -11.71
C ARG A 88 -15.04 -9.91 -11.52
N TYR A 89 -14.05 -10.05 -12.39
CA TYR A 89 -12.80 -9.30 -12.25
C TYR A 89 -13.02 -7.78 -12.28
N GLN A 90 -13.97 -7.30 -13.10
CA GLN A 90 -14.34 -5.89 -13.13
C GLN A 90 -14.87 -5.37 -11.80
N ALA A 91 -15.67 -6.16 -11.07
CA ALA A 91 -16.20 -5.78 -9.76
C ALA A 91 -15.10 -5.78 -8.69
N GLU A 92 -14.13 -6.69 -8.80
CA GLU A 92 -12.93 -6.66 -7.97
C GLU A 92 -12.13 -5.37 -8.17
N LEU A 93 -11.90 -4.95 -9.41
CA LEU A 93 -11.22 -3.70 -9.73
C LEU A 93 -11.95 -2.49 -9.17
N GLN A 94 -13.27 -2.41 -9.37
CA GLN A 94 -14.11 -1.34 -8.82
C GLN A 94 -14.03 -1.28 -7.29
N ALA A 95 -14.06 -2.42 -6.60
CA ALA A 95 -13.95 -2.45 -5.15
C ALA A 95 -12.57 -1.98 -4.66
N LYS A 96 -11.49 -2.36 -5.33
CA LYS A 96 -10.13 -1.90 -5.02
C LYS A 96 -9.96 -0.40 -5.26
N GLU A 97 -10.48 0.09 -6.38
CA GLU A 97 -10.47 1.53 -6.71
C GLU A 97 -11.23 2.34 -5.66
N ALA A 98 -12.46 1.92 -5.33
CA ALA A 98 -13.27 2.55 -4.28
C ALA A 98 -12.55 2.56 -2.93
N ALA A 99 -11.81 1.51 -2.58
CA ALA A 99 -11.02 1.47 -1.35
C ALA A 99 -9.86 2.48 -1.35
N VAL A 100 -9.24 2.76 -2.50
CA VAL A 100 -8.22 3.81 -2.62
C VAL A 100 -8.86 5.19 -2.52
N VAL A 101 -9.97 5.44 -3.24
CA VAL A 101 -10.74 6.69 -3.14
C VAL A 101 -11.14 6.99 -1.70
N ASP A 102 -11.72 6.00 -1.01
CA ASP A 102 -12.13 6.14 0.38
C ASP A 102 -10.94 6.45 1.31
N ALA A 103 -9.77 5.85 1.07
CA ALA A 103 -8.58 6.11 1.87
C ALA A 103 -8.11 7.57 1.73
N PHE A 104 -7.96 8.08 0.51
CA PHE A 104 -7.52 9.45 0.28
C PHE A 104 -8.54 10.48 0.79
N ARG A 105 -9.84 10.23 0.58
CA ARG A 105 -10.90 11.12 1.02
C ARG A 105 -11.08 11.11 2.54
N ARG A 106 -11.22 9.94 3.18
CA ARG A 106 -11.57 9.85 4.61
C ARG A 106 -10.38 9.91 5.55
N ILE A 107 -9.24 9.33 5.18
CA ILE A 107 -8.04 9.27 6.03
C ILE A 107 -7.11 10.43 5.70
N GLY A 108 -6.87 10.67 4.42
CA GLY A 108 -6.06 11.80 3.98
C GLY A 108 -6.76 13.16 4.15
N GLY A 109 -8.10 13.18 4.08
CA GLY A 109 -8.83 14.46 3.99
C GLY A 109 -8.48 15.22 2.70
N LEU A 110 -8.04 14.50 1.67
CA LEU A 110 -7.55 15.05 0.42
C LEU A 110 -8.64 14.89 -0.64
N ASP A 111 -9.01 16.00 -1.28
CA ASP A 111 -9.86 15.99 -2.46
C ASP A 111 -8.97 15.87 -3.71
N VAL A 112 -8.67 14.62 -4.08
CA VAL A 112 -7.77 14.27 -5.18
C VAL A 112 -8.44 13.29 -6.11
N GLU A 113 -8.27 13.50 -7.41
CA GLU A 113 -8.77 12.57 -8.41
C GLU A 113 -7.92 11.29 -8.40
N VAL A 114 -8.54 10.18 -8.00
CA VAL A 114 -7.97 8.85 -8.14
C VAL A 114 -8.23 8.36 -9.55
N GLN A 115 -7.16 8.00 -10.24
CA GLN A 115 -7.23 7.48 -11.61
C GLN A 115 -7.86 6.08 -11.62
N PRO A 116 -8.48 5.66 -12.75
CA PRO A 116 -8.99 4.31 -12.89
C PRO A 116 -7.90 3.28 -12.58
N ILE A 117 -8.24 2.24 -11.80
CA ILE A 117 -7.28 1.18 -11.46
C ILE A 117 -6.75 0.51 -12.72
N LEU A 118 -5.42 0.36 -12.82
CA LEU A 118 -4.85 -0.41 -13.90
C LEU A 118 -5.02 -1.91 -13.61
N PRO A 119 -5.67 -2.68 -14.51
CA PRO A 119 -5.81 -4.12 -14.33
C PRO A 119 -4.45 -4.81 -14.37
N SER A 120 -4.37 -5.97 -13.77
CA SER A 120 -3.18 -6.81 -13.91
C SER A 120 -3.08 -7.37 -15.32
N PRO A 121 -1.89 -7.43 -15.93
CA PRO A 121 -1.72 -8.09 -17.23
C PRO A 121 -2.16 -9.55 -17.22
N GLU A 122 -2.00 -10.23 -16.08
CA GLU A 122 -2.40 -11.62 -15.87
C GLU A 122 -3.22 -11.76 -14.58
N VAL A 123 -4.42 -12.32 -14.68
CA VAL A 123 -5.32 -12.54 -13.53
C VAL A 123 -5.06 -13.88 -12.84
N ASP A 124 -4.58 -14.86 -13.61
CA ASP A 124 -4.19 -16.19 -13.15
C ASP A 124 -2.73 -16.46 -13.49
N ARG A 125 -2.12 -17.42 -12.78
CA ARG A 125 -0.74 -17.89 -13.00
C ARG A 125 0.38 -16.85 -12.87
N TYR A 126 0.06 -15.63 -12.42
CA TYR A 126 0.99 -14.52 -12.34
C TYR A 126 2.06 -14.67 -11.23
N ARG A 127 1.82 -15.50 -10.20
CA ARG A 127 2.74 -15.60 -9.05
C ARG A 127 4.02 -16.33 -9.39
N ASN A 128 5.12 -15.60 -9.34
CA ASN A 128 6.47 -16.13 -9.57
C ASN A 128 7.10 -16.83 -8.35
N LYS A 129 6.41 -16.85 -7.20
CA LYS A 129 6.87 -17.45 -5.94
C LYS A 129 5.72 -18.14 -5.20
N VAL A 130 5.98 -19.34 -4.69
CA VAL A 130 5.08 -20.08 -3.79
C VAL A 130 5.83 -20.64 -2.60
N GLN A 131 5.12 -20.72 -1.47
CA GLN A 131 5.59 -21.35 -0.24
C GLN A 131 4.50 -22.32 0.22
N TYR A 132 4.74 -23.61 0.01
CA TYR A 132 3.83 -24.64 0.48
C TYR A 132 4.26 -25.11 1.87
N PRO A 133 3.40 -25.02 2.89
CA PRO A 133 3.57 -25.86 4.06
C PRO A 133 3.45 -27.33 3.65
N VAL A 134 4.33 -28.17 4.20
CA VAL A 134 4.28 -29.62 4.01
C VAL A 134 3.72 -30.22 5.28
N GLY A 135 2.69 -31.04 5.15
CA GLY A 135 2.08 -31.77 6.26
C GLY A 135 1.68 -33.18 5.83
N LEU A 136 0.82 -33.81 6.62
CA LEU A 136 0.26 -35.11 6.32
C LEU A 136 -1.22 -34.98 5.95
N ASP A 137 -1.67 -35.73 4.95
CA ASP A 137 -3.08 -35.88 4.63
C ASP A 137 -3.77 -36.82 5.65
N LYS A 138 -5.09 -37.00 5.48
CA LYS A 138 -5.91 -37.89 6.32
C LYS A 138 -5.46 -39.37 6.29
N ASN A 139 -4.65 -39.78 5.33
CA ASN A 139 -4.12 -41.13 5.19
C ASN A 139 -2.67 -41.23 5.68
N GLY A 140 -2.12 -40.17 6.29
CA GLY A 140 -0.73 -40.14 6.75
C GLY A 140 0.30 -39.99 5.63
N LYS A 141 -0.09 -39.55 4.43
CA LYS A 141 0.85 -39.30 3.32
C LYS A 141 1.27 -37.82 3.28
N PRO A 142 2.54 -37.50 2.97
CA PRO A 142 2.97 -36.13 2.75
C PRO A 142 2.10 -35.40 1.72
N CYS A 143 1.63 -34.20 2.07
CA CYS A 143 0.85 -33.34 1.21
C CYS A 143 1.25 -31.88 1.32
N ILE A 144 0.92 -31.11 0.29
CA ILE A 144 1.03 -29.65 0.26
C ILE A 144 -0.32 -28.98 0.05
N GLY A 145 -0.38 -27.72 0.43
CA GLY A 145 -1.56 -26.89 0.24
C GLY A 145 -1.32 -25.48 0.71
N PHE A 146 -2.36 -24.85 1.22
CA PHE A 146 -2.29 -23.53 1.84
C PHE A 146 -2.98 -23.55 3.18
N TYR A 147 -2.58 -22.66 4.07
CA TYR A 147 -3.26 -22.54 5.34
C TYR A 147 -4.70 -22.04 5.17
N ALA A 148 -5.59 -22.64 5.95
CA ALA A 148 -6.95 -22.14 6.07
C ALA A 148 -6.95 -20.73 6.65
N GLY A 149 -7.95 -19.92 6.31
CA GLY A 149 -8.07 -18.55 6.82
C GLY A 149 -7.93 -18.50 8.35
N ARG A 150 -6.97 -17.70 8.84
CA ARG A 150 -6.68 -17.49 10.27
C ARG A 150 -6.35 -18.78 11.06
N SER A 151 -5.70 -19.76 10.42
CA SER A 151 -5.34 -21.06 11.01
C SER A 151 -4.00 -21.57 10.46
N HIS A 152 -3.36 -22.54 11.12
CA HIS A 152 -2.23 -23.32 10.57
C HIS A 152 -2.70 -24.68 10.00
N ARG A 153 -4.02 -24.89 9.85
CA ARG A 153 -4.55 -26.09 9.21
C ARG A 153 -4.27 -26.02 7.71
N ILE A 154 -3.51 -26.99 7.20
CA ILE A 154 -3.25 -27.11 5.75
C ILE A 154 -4.53 -27.58 5.05
N VAL A 155 -4.91 -26.86 4.00
CA VAL A 155 -5.95 -27.23 3.05
C VAL A 155 -5.24 -27.79 1.81
N PRO A 156 -5.22 -29.12 1.60
CA PRO A 156 -4.54 -29.74 0.47
C PRO A 156 -5.06 -29.16 -0.85
N CYS A 157 -4.16 -28.70 -1.70
CA CYS A 157 -4.51 -28.00 -2.94
C CYS A 157 -3.81 -28.67 -4.12
N SER A 158 -4.58 -29.24 -5.04
CA SER A 158 -4.05 -29.88 -6.25
C SER A 158 -3.49 -28.86 -7.25
N ASP A 159 -4.22 -27.76 -7.46
CA ASP A 159 -3.87 -26.73 -8.44
C ASP A 159 -4.28 -25.35 -7.94
N CYS A 160 -3.31 -24.57 -7.46
CA CYS A 160 -3.54 -23.15 -7.19
C CYS A 160 -3.44 -22.37 -8.49
N LYS A 161 -4.55 -21.74 -8.87
CA LYS A 161 -4.68 -20.97 -10.11
C LYS A 161 -3.87 -19.66 -10.13
N LEU A 162 -3.38 -19.17 -8.98
CA LEU A 162 -2.56 -17.95 -8.93
C LEU A 162 -1.10 -18.15 -9.34
N GLN A 163 -0.60 -19.38 -9.39
CA GLN A 163 0.81 -19.68 -9.69
C GLN A 163 0.95 -20.61 -10.90
N PRO A 164 2.07 -20.56 -11.64
CA PRO A 164 2.31 -21.41 -12.79
C PRO A 164 2.10 -22.89 -12.47
N ALA A 165 1.49 -23.64 -13.39
CA ALA A 165 1.15 -25.05 -13.20
C ALA A 165 2.36 -25.90 -12.79
N VAL A 166 3.52 -25.65 -13.40
CA VAL A 166 4.79 -26.32 -13.09
C VAL A 166 5.18 -26.23 -11.61
N LEU A 167 4.84 -25.14 -10.91
CA LEU A 167 5.12 -25.01 -9.47
C LEU A 167 4.17 -25.87 -8.61
N ASN A 168 2.95 -26.15 -9.07
CA ASN A 168 2.07 -27.14 -8.44
C ASN A 168 2.63 -28.55 -8.67
N GLU A 169 3.04 -28.85 -9.90
CA GLU A 169 3.58 -30.16 -10.28
C GLU A 169 4.85 -30.52 -9.51
N ILE A 170 5.80 -29.59 -9.40
CA ILE A 170 7.03 -29.78 -8.61
C ILE A 170 6.69 -30.07 -7.15
N GLY A 171 5.76 -29.32 -6.56
CA GLY A 171 5.33 -29.50 -5.18
C GLY A 171 4.76 -30.90 -4.91
N HIS A 172 3.85 -31.37 -5.77
CA HIS A 172 3.26 -32.72 -5.64
C HIS A 172 4.28 -33.83 -5.93
N PHE A 173 5.15 -33.63 -6.91
CA PHE A 173 6.22 -34.57 -7.22
C PHE A 173 7.16 -34.75 -6.02
N LEU A 174 7.54 -33.67 -5.35
CA LEU A 174 8.32 -33.70 -4.12
C LEU A 174 7.61 -34.45 -2.98
N CYS A 175 6.30 -34.24 -2.78
CA CYS A 175 5.53 -35.03 -1.82
C CYS A 175 5.57 -36.54 -2.12
N GLY A 176 5.48 -36.91 -3.40
CA GLY A 176 5.63 -38.30 -3.84
C GLY A 176 6.99 -38.88 -3.47
N LEU A 177 8.08 -38.14 -3.70
CA LEU A 177 9.42 -38.55 -3.30
C LEU A 177 9.60 -38.61 -1.78
N PHE A 178 9.01 -37.69 -1.03
CA PHE A 178 9.04 -37.73 0.43
C PHE A 178 8.36 -38.99 0.97
N ALA A 179 7.21 -39.37 0.38
CA ALA A 179 6.53 -40.61 0.72
C ALA A 179 7.39 -41.84 0.37
N GLN A 180 7.99 -41.86 -0.83
CA GLN A 180 8.83 -42.96 -1.30
C GLN A 180 10.07 -43.18 -0.43
N TYR A 181 10.71 -42.10 0.02
CA TYR A 181 11.94 -42.16 0.81
C TYR A 181 11.71 -42.07 2.33
N GLY A 182 10.46 -42.08 2.79
CA GLY A 182 10.11 -42.00 4.21
C GLY A 182 10.49 -40.66 4.89
N ILE A 183 10.63 -39.58 4.11
CA ILE A 183 10.98 -38.25 4.62
C ILE A 183 9.74 -37.63 5.28
N GLN A 184 9.83 -37.41 6.60
CA GLN A 184 8.71 -36.93 7.39
C GLN A 184 8.56 -35.39 7.32
N PRO A 185 7.33 -34.88 7.07
CA PRO A 185 7.01 -33.47 7.27
C PRO A 185 7.24 -33.03 8.71
N TYR A 186 7.43 -31.73 8.91
CA TYR A 186 7.51 -31.14 10.24
C TYR A 186 6.14 -31.05 10.90
N ASP A 187 6.06 -31.48 12.15
CA ASP A 187 4.87 -31.36 12.99
C ASP A 187 5.11 -30.28 14.05
N GLU A 188 4.34 -29.19 13.98
CA GLU A 188 4.51 -28.02 14.85
C GLU A 188 4.24 -28.34 16.34
N ALA A 189 3.32 -29.27 16.62
CA ALA A 189 2.89 -29.60 17.98
C ALA A 189 3.98 -30.39 18.73
N SER A 190 4.50 -31.45 18.11
CA SER A 190 5.59 -32.26 18.64
C SER A 190 6.95 -31.60 18.47
N GLY A 191 7.10 -30.72 17.48
CA GLY A 191 8.39 -30.16 17.06
C GLY A 191 9.30 -31.18 16.35
N SER A 192 8.73 -32.30 15.87
CA SER A 192 9.43 -33.39 15.21
C SER A 192 9.31 -33.33 13.68
N GLY A 193 10.05 -34.18 12.97
CA GLY A 193 10.05 -34.21 11.51
C GLY A 193 11.21 -33.44 10.86
N LEU A 194 11.17 -33.32 9.53
CA LEU A 194 12.26 -32.72 8.75
C LEU A 194 11.80 -31.57 7.87
N VAL A 195 10.92 -31.83 6.90
CA VAL A 195 10.56 -30.83 5.88
C VAL A 195 9.40 -29.97 6.37
N ARG A 196 9.64 -28.68 6.53
CA ARG A 196 8.62 -27.70 6.95
C ARG A 196 7.84 -27.17 5.76
N HIS A 197 8.56 -26.71 4.75
CA HIS A 197 7.98 -26.04 3.59
C HIS A 197 8.74 -26.41 2.32
N ILE A 198 8.04 -26.36 1.19
CA ILE A 198 8.62 -26.27 -0.14
C ILE A 198 8.46 -24.82 -0.61
N PHE A 199 9.58 -24.11 -0.73
CA PHE A 199 9.64 -22.78 -1.33
C PHE A 199 10.06 -22.94 -2.79
N LEU A 200 9.25 -22.45 -3.72
CA LEU A 200 9.59 -22.41 -5.15
C LEU A 200 9.56 -20.99 -5.66
N ARG A 201 10.47 -20.67 -6.57
CA ARG A 201 10.47 -19.41 -7.31
C ARG A 201 10.80 -19.68 -8.77
N ARG A 202 10.13 -18.99 -9.68
CA ARG A 202 10.35 -19.02 -11.13
C ARG A 202 10.66 -17.60 -11.60
N GLY A 203 11.71 -17.40 -12.40
CA GLY A 203 11.90 -16.13 -13.12
C GLY A 203 10.79 -15.98 -14.17
N ALA A 204 10.09 -14.85 -14.18
CA ALA A 204 8.94 -14.67 -15.07
C ALA A 204 9.39 -14.64 -16.54
N HIS A 205 10.47 -13.89 -16.82
CA HIS A 205 11.03 -13.74 -18.16
C HIS A 205 12.04 -14.84 -18.47
N SER A 206 12.90 -15.20 -17.52
CA SER A 206 13.94 -16.22 -17.74
C SER A 206 13.42 -17.66 -17.76
N GLY A 207 12.26 -17.91 -17.14
CA GLY A 207 11.71 -19.25 -16.93
C GLY A 207 12.49 -20.12 -15.92
N GLN A 208 13.62 -19.66 -15.38
CA GLN A 208 14.46 -20.44 -14.46
C GLN A 208 13.74 -20.72 -13.15
N ILE A 209 13.85 -21.95 -12.63
CA ILE A 209 13.19 -22.37 -11.38
C ILE A 209 14.22 -22.65 -10.28
N MET A 210 13.96 -22.09 -9.11
CA MET A 210 14.61 -22.43 -7.84
C MET A 210 13.69 -23.32 -7.01
N VAL A 211 14.24 -24.44 -6.54
CA VAL A 211 13.62 -25.31 -5.54
C VAL A 211 14.35 -25.16 -4.21
N CYS A 212 13.66 -24.70 -3.17
CA CYS A 212 14.18 -24.54 -1.83
C CYS A 212 13.37 -25.41 -0.86
N LEU A 213 14.02 -26.43 -0.29
CA LEU A 213 13.44 -27.28 0.74
C LEU A 213 13.76 -26.70 2.11
N VAL A 214 12.75 -26.23 2.82
CA VAL A 214 12.91 -25.69 4.16
C VAL A 214 12.87 -26.84 5.15
N CYS A 215 14.01 -27.14 5.76
CA CYS A 215 14.20 -28.29 6.65
C CYS A 215 14.58 -27.85 8.07
N THR A 216 14.25 -28.65 9.07
CA THR A 216 14.72 -28.44 10.46
C THR A 216 16.22 -28.65 10.62
N ARG A 217 16.87 -29.35 9.67
CA ARG A 217 18.28 -29.77 9.73
C ARG A 217 18.94 -29.67 8.35
N PRO A 218 20.27 -29.52 8.26
CA PRO A 218 21.00 -29.34 7.00
C PRO A 218 21.16 -30.63 6.16
N ARG A 219 20.83 -31.80 6.71
CA ARG A 219 20.96 -33.09 6.02
C ARG A 219 19.58 -33.61 5.63
N LEU A 220 19.36 -33.71 4.33
CA LEU A 220 18.20 -34.38 3.74
C LEU A 220 18.61 -35.80 3.32
N PRO A 221 17.92 -36.86 3.80
CA PRO A 221 18.09 -38.21 3.27
C PRO A 221 17.80 -38.25 1.77
N HIS A 222 18.54 -39.07 1.02
CA HIS A 222 18.36 -39.22 -0.44
C HIS A 222 18.43 -37.91 -1.24
N ALA A 223 19.19 -36.92 -0.75
CA ALA A 223 19.27 -35.61 -1.37
C ALA A 223 19.76 -35.66 -2.82
N ALA A 224 20.72 -36.54 -3.14
CA ALA A 224 21.28 -36.65 -4.48
C ALA A 224 20.25 -37.27 -5.46
N GLU A 225 19.58 -38.34 -5.04
CA GLU A 225 18.55 -39.03 -5.81
C GLU A 225 17.33 -38.14 -6.04
N LEU A 226 16.87 -37.43 -5.00
CA LEU A 226 15.77 -36.47 -5.10
C LEU A 226 16.12 -35.33 -6.07
N THR A 227 17.34 -34.79 -5.96
CA THR A 227 17.81 -33.70 -6.83
C THR A 227 17.93 -34.16 -8.28
N ALA A 228 18.48 -35.36 -8.52
CA ALA A 228 18.58 -35.94 -9.86
C ALA A 228 17.19 -36.19 -10.47
N ALA A 229 16.25 -36.73 -9.70
CA ALA A 229 14.88 -36.96 -10.14
C ALA A 229 14.15 -35.65 -10.49
N LEU A 230 14.34 -34.59 -9.70
CA LEU A 230 13.81 -33.26 -9.99
C LEU A 230 14.37 -32.70 -11.30
N CYS A 231 15.69 -32.64 -11.44
CA CYS A 231 16.32 -32.04 -12.63
C CYS A 231 16.05 -32.84 -13.90
N SER A 232 15.89 -34.17 -13.80
CA SER A 232 15.50 -35.03 -14.92
C SER A 232 14.07 -34.77 -15.37
N ARG A 233 13.15 -34.52 -14.43
CA ARG A 233 11.73 -34.28 -14.74
C ARG A 233 11.44 -32.84 -15.16
N PHE A 234 12.14 -31.87 -14.60
CA PHE A 234 11.87 -30.44 -14.78
C PHE A 234 13.15 -29.72 -15.25
N GLY A 235 13.30 -29.58 -16.57
CA GLY A 235 14.51 -29.02 -17.19
C GLY A 235 14.75 -27.53 -16.89
N GLU A 236 13.74 -26.82 -16.42
CA GLU A 236 13.79 -25.42 -16.03
C GLU A 236 14.40 -25.21 -14.63
N VAL A 237 14.56 -26.28 -13.82
CA VAL A 237 15.18 -26.20 -12.50
C VAL A 237 16.67 -25.90 -12.65
N ARG A 238 17.10 -24.73 -12.18
CA ARG A 238 18.49 -24.27 -12.24
C ARG A 238 19.21 -24.32 -10.92
N THR A 239 18.48 -24.37 -9.81
CA THR A 239 19.07 -24.49 -8.49
C THR A 239 18.16 -25.26 -7.54
N VAL A 240 18.75 -26.13 -6.74
CA VAL A 240 18.08 -26.87 -5.65
C VAL A 240 18.89 -26.63 -4.39
N LEU A 241 18.24 -26.20 -3.32
CA LEU A 241 18.90 -25.91 -2.05
C LEU A 241 18.04 -26.33 -0.85
N ILE A 242 18.71 -26.52 0.28
CA ILE A 242 18.08 -26.68 1.59
C ILE A 242 18.23 -25.36 2.33
N ASN A 243 17.14 -24.83 2.85
CA ASN A 243 17.17 -23.75 3.84
C ASN A 243 16.92 -24.36 5.23
N VAL A 244 17.77 -24.03 6.20
CA VAL A 244 17.71 -24.66 7.53
C VAL A 244 17.00 -23.74 8.52
N ASN A 245 15.86 -24.20 9.04
CA ASN A 245 15.07 -23.51 10.05
C ASN A 245 14.69 -24.45 11.21
N PRO A 246 15.51 -24.51 12.27
CA PRO A 246 15.25 -25.35 13.44
C PRO A 246 14.22 -24.73 14.41
N ASP A 247 13.89 -23.46 14.25
CA ASP A 247 13.19 -22.68 15.27
C ASP A 247 11.68 -22.95 15.30
N LYS A 248 11.07 -22.89 16.49
CA LYS A 248 9.62 -22.87 16.65
C LYS A 248 9.09 -21.46 16.38
N THR A 249 8.96 -21.11 15.10
CA THR A 249 8.58 -19.78 14.63
C THR A 249 7.68 -19.84 13.40
N ASN A 250 6.95 -18.74 13.17
CA ASN A 250 6.15 -18.52 11.96
C ASN A 250 7.00 -18.00 10.79
N VAL A 251 8.25 -17.60 11.05
CA VAL A 251 9.20 -17.26 9.98
C VAL A 251 9.51 -18.54 9.20
N ILE A 252 9.25 -18.54 7.89
CA ILE A 252 9.39 -19.74 7.06
C ILE A 252 10.86 -20.07 6.84
N LEU A 253 11.66 -19.10 6.38
CA LEU A 253 13.06 -19.31 6.05
C LEU A 253 13.96 -19.07 7.27
N GLY A 254 14.90 -19.96 7.50
CA GLY A 254 16.01 -19.74 8.41
C GLY A 254 17.19 -19.07 7.71
N ARG A 255 18.32 -18.99 8.42
CA ARG A 255 19.47 -18.15 8.02
C ARG A 255 20.50 -18.88 7.18
N GLU A 256 20.53 -20.21 7.25
CA GLU A 256 21.52 -21.02 6.55
C GLU A 256 20.93 -21.64 5.28
N ASN A 257 21.68 -21.56 4.18
CA ASN A 257 21.36 -22.22 2.93
C ASN A 257 22.48 -23.20 2.56
N ARG A 258 22.10 -24.41 2.16
CA ARG A 258 23.01 -25.42 1.61
C ARG A 258 22.56 -25.77 0.20
N VAL A 259 23.40 -25.45 -0.78
CA VAL A 259 23.12 -25.75 -2.19
C VAL A 259 23.35 -27.24 -2.45
N LEU A 260 22.39 -27.87 -3.12
CA LEU A 260 22.47 -29.27 -3.58
C LEU A 260 22.78 -29.35 -5.08
N TYR A 261 22.28 -28.39 -5.86
CA TYR A 261 22.49 -28.29 -7.30
C TYR A 261 22.42 -26.83 -7.73
N GLY A 262 23.24 -26.46 -8.73
CA GLY A 262 23.24 -25.12 -9.31
C GLY A 262 23.96 -24.06 -8.46
N PRO A 263 23.75 -22.77 -8.76
CA PRO A 263 24.51 -21.69 -8.14
C PRO A 263 23.89 -21.12 -6.85
N GLY A 264 22.76 -21.64 -6.37
CA GLY A 264 22.07 -21.12 -5.18
C GLY A 264 21.14 -19.91 -5.43
N PHE A 265 21.05 -19.45 -6.67
CA PHE A 265 20.15 -18.38 -7.12
C PHE A 265 19.60 -18.69 -8.52
N ILE A 266 18.58 -17.94 -8.94
CA ILE A 266 18.14 -17.87 -10.34
C ILE A 266 18.32 -16.44 -10.87
N GLU A 267 18.35 -16.28 -12.18
CA GLU A 267 18.42 -14.99 -12.85
C GLU A 267 17.05 -14.64 -13.45
N ASP A 268 16.71 -13.35 -13.46
CA ASP A 268 15.51 -12.82 -14.11
C ASP A 268 15.74 -11.34 -14.48
N THR A 269 14.73 -10.66 -14.99
CA THR A 269 14.77 -9.22 -15.27
C THR A 269 13.51 -8.55 -14.73
N LEU A 270 13.62 -7.29 -14.30
CA LEU A 270 12.47 -6.47 -13.94
C LEU A 270 12.68 -5.05 -14.46
N CYS A 271 11.81 -4.59 -15.37
CA CYS A 271 11.94 -3.25 -15.99
C CYS A 271 13.33 -3.02 -16.62
N GLY A 272 13.90 -4.04 -17.26
CA GLY A 272 15.25 -3.98 -17.84
C GLY A 272 16.41 -4.12 -16.84
N VAL A 273 16.13 -4.17 -15.53
CA VAL A 273 17.17 -4.39 -14.50
C VAL A 273 17.42 -5.90 -14.37
N PRO A 274 18.64 -6.40 -14.65
CA PRO A 274 18.98 -7.80 -14.44
C PRO A 274 19.09 -8.09 -12.94
N VAL A 275 18.45 -9.17 -12.48
CA VAL A 275 18.40 -9.53 -11.07
C VAL A 275 18.86 -10.97 -10.84
N ARG A 276 19.51 -11.20 -9.68
CA ARG A 276 19.76 -12.54 -9.13
C ARG A 276 18.90 -12.75 -7.89
N LEU A 277 18.14 -13.83 -7.87
CA LEU A 277 17.14 -14.12 -6.86
C LEU A 277 17.56 -15.37 -6.08
N GLY A 278 17.99 -15.16 -4.83
CA GLY A 278 18.17 -16.23 -3.85
C GLY A 278 16.89 -16.49 -3.05
N PRO A 279 16.91 -17.44 -2.10
CA PRO A 279 15.74 -17.75 -1.27
C PRO A 279 15.31 -16.60 -0.36
N LEU A 280 16.28 -15.83 0.15
CA LEU A 280 16.04 -14.70 1.07
C LEU A 280 15.77 -13.37 0.34
N SER A 281 16.03 -13.29 -0.97
CA SER A 281 15.82 -12.06 -1.75
C SER A 281 14.34 -11.69 -1.82
N PHE A 282 13.99 -10.48 -1.38
CA PHE A 282 12.69 -9.90 -1.68
C PHE A 282 12.58 -9.59 -3.17
N TYR A 283 11.43 -9.90 -3.77
CA TYR A 283 11.14 -9.64 -5.16
C TYR A 283 9.62 -9.63 -5.35
N GLN A 284 9.13 -8.72 -6.19
CA GLN A 284 7.72 -8.62 -6.47
C GLN A 284 7.19 -9.93 -7.05
N VAL A 285 6.06 -10.42 -6.52
CA VAL A 285 5.58 -11.77 -6.86
C VAL A 285 4.82 -11.84 -8.18
N ASN A 286 4.38 -10.70 -8.73
CA ASN A 286 3.70 -10.59 -10.01
C ASN A 286 4.58 -9.74 -10.94
N THR A 287 5.52 -10.35 -11.66
CA THR A 287 6.49 -9.57 -12.46
C THR A 287 5.81 -8.65 -13.49
N PRO A 288 4.84 -9.12 -14.30
CA PRO A 288 4.14 -8.23 -15.23
C PRO A 288 3.42 -7.06 -14.54
N GLY A 289 2.77 -7.31 -13.40
CA GLY A 289 2.15 -6.27 -12.59
C GLY A 289 3.15 -5.26 -12.02
N ALA A 290 4.33 -5.73 -11.58
CA ALA A 290 5.40 -4.87 -11.09
C ALA A 290 5.96 -3.98 -12.19
N GLU A 291 6.10 -4.50 -13.42
CA GLU A 291 6.57 -3.70 -14.55
C GLU A 291 5.59 -2.58 -14.90
N GLN A 292 4.29 -2.85 -14.82
CA GLN A 292 3.27 -1.84 -14.96
C GLN A 292 3.32 -0.79 -13.83
N LEU A 293 3.43 -1.24 -12.57
CA LEU A 293 3.55 -0.36 -11.39
C LEU A 293 4.77 0.55 -11.49
N TYR A 294 5.94 -0.01 -11.82
CA TYR A 294 7.20 0.72 -11.92
C TYR A 294 7.23 1.61 -13.16
N GLY A 295 6.57 1.21 -14.25
CA GLY A 295 6.33 2.06 -15.41
C GLY A 295 5.55 3.32 -15.05
N VAL A 296 4.50 3.20 -14.24
CA VAL A 296 3.76 4.35 -13.69
C VAL A 296 4.65 5.20 -12.80
N ALA A 297 5.40 4.58 -11.87
CA ALA A 297 6.30 5.29 -10.98
C ALA A 297 7.37 6.10 -11.76
N ALA A 298 7.97 5.49 -12.79
CA ALA A 298 8.93 6.14 -13.66
C ALA A 298 8.31 7.27 -14.50
N ALA A 299 7.07 7.11 -14.96
CA ALA A 299 6.33 8.16 -15.66
C ALA A 299 6.00 9.35 -14.73
N CYS A 300 5.64 9.08 -13.48
CA CYS A 300 5.41 10.11 -12.46
C CYS A 300 6.71 10.84 -12.07
N ALA A 301 7.81 10.09 -11.91
CA ALA A 301 9.12 10.66 -11.62
C ALA A 301 9.61 11.54 -12.79
N ALA A 302 9.44 11.03 -14.01
CA ALA A 302 9.90 11.64 -15.26
C ALA A 302 11.33 12.23 -15.15
N PRO A 303 12.34 11.38 -14.85
CA PRO A 303 13.73 11.81 -14.67
C PRO A 303 14.32 12.35 -15.97
N GLY A 304 15.06 13.45 -15.85
CA GLY A 304 15.88 14.04 -16.91
C GLY A 304 17.38 13.91 -16.62
N PRO A 305 18.24 14.13 -17.63
CA PRO A 305 19.68 13.84 -17.55
C PRO A 305 20.45 14.68 -16.52
N GLY A 306 19.85 15.77 -16.02
CA GLY A 306 20.41 16.60 -14.95
C GLY A 306 19.97 16.20 -13.54
N ASP A 307 18.94 15.37 -13.41
CA ASP A 307 18.27 15.09 -12.14
C ASP A 307 19.09 14.14 -11.26
N LEU A 308 19.13 14.43 -9.96
CA LEU A 308 19.52 13.50 -8.91
C LEU A 308 18.29 12.75 -8.38
N LEU A 309 18.30 11.43 -8.51
CA LEU A 309 17.26 10.53 -8.01
C LEU A 309 17.68 9.93 -6.68
N LEU A 310 16.84 10.09 -5.65
CA LEU A 310 16.97 9.39 -4.36
C LEU A 310 15.87 8.33 -4.24
N ASP A 311 16.27 7.07 -4.09
CA ASP A 311 15.41 5.90 -3.93
C ASP A 311 15.53 5.40 -2.47
N LEU A 312 14.52 5.67 -1.65
CA LEU A 312 14.45 5.24 -0.26
C LEU A 312 13.63 3.95 -0.16
N TYR A 313 14.09 3.02 0.70
CA TYR A 313 13.56 1.64 0.76
C TYR A 313 13.81 0.89 -0.55
N CYS A 314 14.98 1.10 -1.16
CA CYS A 314 15.23 0.70 -2.54
C CYS A 314 15.33 -0.83 -2.73
N GLY A 315 15.41 -1.62 -1.66
CA GLY A 315 15.60 -3.07 -1.74
C GLY A 315 16.82 -3.42 -2.58
N MET A 316 16.60 -4.19 -3.65
CA MET A 316 17.65 -4.55 -4.63
C MET A 316 17.89 -3.48 -5.71
N GLY A 317 17.43 -2.24 -5.46
CA GLY A 317 17.58 -1.08 -6.33
C GLY A 317 16.70 -1.11 -7.59
N THR A 318 15.70 -2.00 -7.68
CA THR A 318 14.99 -2.24 -8.96
C THR A 318 14.25 -1.02 -9.48
N ILE A 319 13.65 -0.21 -8.59
CA ILE A 319 12.91 0.99 -9.01
C ILE A 319 13.90 2.06 -9.49
N GLY A 320 14.84 2.49 -8.65
CA GLY A 320 15.86 3.47 -9.01
C GLY A 320 16.70 3.08 -10.23
N LEU A 321 17.14 1.82 -10.33
CA LEU A 321 17.95 1.34 -11.46
C LEU A 321 17.17 1.33 -12.79
N SER A 322 15.87 1.06 -12.78
CA SER A 322 15.03 1.14 -13.99
C SER A 322 14.95 2.57 -14.59
N MET A 323 15.35 3.57 -13.81
CA MET A 323 15.40 4.97 -14.20
C MET A 323 16.83 5.50 -14.35
N ALA A 324 17.85 4.72 -13.97
CA ALA A 324 19.22 5.20 -13.84
C ALA A 324 19.79 5.71 -15.17
N GLU A 325 19.41 5.15 -16.32
CA GLU A 325 19.87 5.64 -17.63
C GLU A 325 19.45 7.10 -17.90
N ARG A 326 18.30 7.52 -17.35
CA ARG A 326 17.68 8.82 -17.63
C ARG A 326 18.07 9.93 -16.65
N CYS A 327 18.73 9.61 -15.52
CA CYS A 327 19.13 10.59 -14.51
C CYS A 327 20.66 10.81 -14.48
N ARG A 328 21.09 11.93 -13.87
CA ARG A 328 22.51 12.27 -13.66
C ARG A 328 23.17 11.29 -12.71
N ALA A 329 22.49 11.00 -11.60
CA ALA A 329 22.98 10.12 -10.54
C ALA A 329 21.79 9.50 -9.79
N LEU A 330 22.04 8.33 -9.20
CA LEU A 330 21.11 7.59 -8.36
C LEU A 330 21.74 7.39 -6.98
N VAL A 331 20.97 7.67 -5.94
CA VAL A 331 21.28 7.30 -4.56
C VAL A 331 20.20 6.38 -4.05
N GLY A 332 20.56 5.18 -3.59
CA GLY A 332 19.65 4.21 -3.01
C GLY A 332 19.94 3.99 -1.52
N VAL A 333 18.89 3.83 -0.71
CA VAL A 333 18.98 3.52 0.73
C VAL A 333 18.11 2.32 1.06
N GLU A 334 18.68 1.34 1.75
CA GLU A 334 17.99 0.13 2.23
C GLU A 334 18.63 -0.32 3.55
N VAL A 335 17.83 -0.89 4.45
CA VAL A 335 18.30 -1.33 5.78
C VAL A 335 18.89 -2.75 5.75
N VAL A 336 18.51 -3.56 4.75
CA VAL A 336 18.99 -4.93 4.57
C VAL A 336 20.32 -4.96 3.80
N PRO A 337 21.45 -5.37 4.42
CA PRO A 337 22.76 -5.39 3.77
C PRO A 337 22.80 -6.23 2.48
N GLU A 338 22.16 -7.40 2.48
CA GLU A 338 22.12 -8.30 1.33
C GLU A 338 21.38 -7.70 0.13
N ALA A 339 20.39 -6.84 0.40
CA ALA A 339 19.66 -6.13 -0.63
C ALA A 339 20.52 -5.02 -1.27
N ILE A 340 21.34 -4.31 -0.47
CA ILE A 340 22.32 -3.33 -0.95
C ILE A 340 23.41 -3.99 -1.81
N GLU A 341 23.95 -5.12 -1.39
CA GLU A 341 24.93 -5.87 -2.21
C GLU A 341 24.30 -6.35 -3.52
N SER A 342 23.03 -6.75 -3.48
CA SER A 342 22.26 -7.07 -4.69
C SER A 342 22.08 -5.84 -5.59
N ALA A 343 21.77 -4.67 -5.03
CA ALA A 343 21.59 -3.44 -5.78
C ALA A 343 22.88 -2.99 -6.49
N LYS A 344 24.02 -3.02 -5.78
CA LYS A 344 25.35 -2.75 -6.37
C LYS A 344 25.67 -3.74 -7.49
N ALA A 345 25.41 -5.02 -7.28
CA ALA A 345 25.66 -6.05 -8.29
C ALA A 345 24.75 -5.89 -9.51
N ASN A 346 23.50 -5.49 -9.33
CA ASN A 346 22.57 -5.20 -10.44
C ASN A 346 23.03 -3.98 -11.23
N ALA A 347 23.45 -2.90 -10.56
CA ALA A 347 24.02 -1.73 -11.21
C ALA A 347 25.27 -2.08 -12.05
N ALA A 348 26.16 -2.92 -11.51
CA ALA A 348 27.33 -3.41 -12.23
C ALA A 348 26.96 -4.24 -13.47
N ARG A 349 25.90 -5.07 -13.39
CA ARG A 349 25.39 -5.85 -14.53
C ARG A 349 24.76 -4.99 -15.62
N MET A 350 24.25 -3.80 -15.28
CA MET A 350 23.74 -2.83 -16.24
C MET A 350 24.86 -2.05 -16.95
N GLY A 351 26.11 -2.17 -16.49
CA GLY A 351 27.29 -1.58 -17.10
C GLY A 351 28.00 -0.54 -16.23
N GLU A 352 29.28 -0.31 -16.53
CA GLU A 352 30.16 0.55 -15.73
C GLU A 352 29.65 1.99 -15.59
N ALA A 353 29.05 2.54 -16.65
CA ALA A 353 28.48 3.89 -16.62
C ALA A 353 27.32 4.03 -15.62
N ILE A 354 26.48 3.00 -15.48
CA ILE A 354 25.37 3.00 -14.51
C ILE A 354 25.90 2.78 -13.10
N ALA A 355 26.85 1.85 -12.92
CA ALA A 355 27.49 1.61 -11.64
C ALA A 355 28.21 2.85 -11.10
N ALA A 356 28.95 3.58 -11.94
CA ALA A 356 29.71 4.76 -11.54
C ALA A 356 28.84 5.91 -11.01
N LYS A 357 27.59 6.04 -11.51
CA LYS A 357 26.64 7.08 -11.09
C LYS A 357 25.61 6.61 -10.07
N SER A 358 25.67 5.35 -9.63
CA SER A 358 24.74 4.76 -8.65
C SER A 358 25.44 4.51 -7.32
N ARG A 359 24.91 5.06 -6.23
CA ARG A 359 25.46 4.92 -4.88
C ARG A 359 24.41 4.30 -3.97
N PHE A 360 24.78 3.26 -3.23
CA PHE A 360 23.87 2.53 -2.35
C PHE A 360 24.38 2.53 -0.91
N PHE A 361 23.51 2.86 0.04
CA PHE A 361 23.82 2.97 1.45
C PHE A 361 22.98 1.98 2.28
N CYS A 362 23.67 1.18 3.11
CA CYS A 362 23.01 0.31 4.07
C CYS A 362 22.69 1.08 5.35
N ALA A 363 21.44 1.54 5.49
CA ALA A 363 20.99 2.33 6.62
C ALA A 363 19.46 2.32 6.73
N ASP A 364 18.96 2.62 7.92
CA ASP A 364 17.55 2.97 8.09
C ASP A 364 17.21 4.22 7.26
N ALA A 365 16.07 4.19 6.57
CA ALA A 365 15.70 5.25 5.63
C ALA A 365 15.55 6.62 6.31
N GLY A 366 15.00 6.69 7.52
CA GLY A 366 14.83 7.95 8.25
C GLY A 366 16.17 8.51 8.72
N GLN A 367 17.04 7.66 9.27
CA GLN A 367 18.39 8.07 9.67
C GLN A 367 19.24 8.51 8.48
N ALA A 368 19.21 7.76 7.38
CA ALA A 368 19.94 8.08 6.17
C ALA A 368 19.42 9.37 5.54
N ALA A 369 18.10 9.53 5.39
CA ALA A 369 17.52 10.74 4.83
C ALA A 369 17.86 11.97 5.66
N THR A 370 17.81 11.86 6.99
CA THR A 370 18.22 12.95 7.90
C THR A 370 19.69 13.32 7.72
N ARG A 371 20.56 12.31 7.66
CA ARG A 371 21.99 12.51 7.44
C ARG A 371 22.28 13.15 6.08
N LEU A 372 21.69 12.62 5.01
CA LEU A 372 21.87 13.14 3.65
C LEU A 372 21.36 14.58 3.53
N ALA A 373 20.23 14.89 4.17
CA ALA A 373 19.71 16.26 4.24
C ALA A 373 20.67 17.20 5.01
N ALA A 374 21.27 16.73 6.12
CA ALA A 374 22.27 17.48 6.87
C ALA A 374 23.60 17.67 6.12
N GLU A 375 23.96 16.70 5.28
CA GLU A 375 25.11 16.78 4.35
C GLU A 375 24.83 17.68 3.13
N GLY A 376 23.62 18.25 3.01
CA GLY A 376 23.24 19.18 1.95
C GLY A 376 22.84 18.51 0.64
N LEU A 377 22.49 17.22 0.65
CA LEU A 377 21.96 16.54 -0.53
C LEU A 377 20.61 17.15 -0.92
N ALA A 378 20.51 17.63 -2.16
CA ALA A 378 19.28 18.19 -2.72
C ALA A 378 18.86 17.34 -3.95
N PRO A 379 18.19 16.19 -3.75
CA PRO A 379 17.64 15.40 -4.85
C PRO A 379 16.53 16.16 -5.57
N ASP A 380 16.51 16.06 -6.91
CA ASP A 380 15.43 16.64 -7.73
C ASP A 380 14.16 15.77 -7.64
N ILE A 381 14.36 14.46 -7.48
CA ILE A 381 13.31 13.44 -7.41
C ILE A 381 13.59 12.51 -6.24
N VAL A 382 12.57 12.27 -5.41
CA VAL A 382 12.58 11.23 -4.39
C VAL A 382 11.56 10.16 -4.76
N VAL A 383 11.92 8.89 -4.59
CA VAL A 383 11.02 7.74 -4.67
C VAL A 383 11.04 7.03 -3.32
N VAL A 384 9.86 6.63 -2.84
CA VAL A 384 9.70 5.83 -1.63
C VAL A 384 8.82 4.62 -1.92
N ASP A 385 9.23 3.44 -1.48
CA ASP A 385 8.42 2.21 -1.44
C ASP A 385 8.43 1.61 -0.02
N PRO A 386 7.80 2.28 0.97
CA PRO A 386 7.91 1.89 2.36
C PRO A 386 7.14 0.61 2.69
N PRO A 387 7.43 -0.03 3.84
CA PRO A 387 6.63 -1.15 4.35
C PRO A 387 5.17 -0.74 4.62
N ARG A 388 4.30 -1.73 4.89
CA ARG A 388 2.84 -1.53 5.12
C ARG A 388 2.44 -0.47 6.16
N LYS A 389 3.37 -0.06 7.04
CA LYS A 389 3.18 1.01 8.05
C LYS A 389 3.34 2.44 7.49
N GLY A 390 3.81 2.58 6.25
CA GLY A 390 4.17 3.84 5.62
C GLY A 390 5.55 4.35 6.06
N CYS A 391 5.85 5.60 5.67
CA CYS A 391 7.05 6.32 6.09
C CYS A 391 6.95 6.69 7.58
N ASP A 392 8.08 6.69 8.28
CA ASP A 392 8.14 7.32 9.60
C ASP A 392 8.27 8.84 9.49
N ALA A 393 8.02 9.53 10.61
CA ALA A 393 8.04 10.99 10.67
C ALA A 393 9.42 11.58 10.33
N ALA A 394 10.51 10.89 10.70
CA ALA A 394 11.87 11.34 10.39
C ALA A 394 12.12 11.32 8.87
N THR A 395 11.67 10.28 8.19
CA THR A 395 11.75 10.15 6.73
C THR A 395 10.96 11.26 6.04
N LEU A 396 9.71 11.50 6.45
CA LEU A 396 8.88 12.57 5.87
C LEU A 396 9.51 13.96 6.09
N ALA A 397 9.98 14.25 7.31
CA ALA A 397 10.63 15.51 7.63
C ALA A 397 11.91 15.73 6.80
N ALA A 398 12.73 14.70 6.64
CA ALA A 398 13.94 14.77 5.82
C ALA A 398 13.60 15.00 4.33
N ILE A 399 12.55 14.37 3.80
CA ILE A 399 12.08 14.62 2.43
C ILE A 399 11.64 16.08 2.26
N VAL A 400 10.88 16.62 3.23
CA VAL A 400 10.48 18.04 3.22
C VAL A 400 11.72 18.95 3.24
N GLN A 401 12.70 18.66 4.09
CA GLN A 401 13.95 19.42 4.18
C GLN A 401 14.74 19.39 2.86
N MET A 402 14.88 18.21 2.25
CA MET A 402 15.54 18.03 0.95
C MET A 402 14.78 18.71 -0.20
N SER A 403 13.47 18.90 -0.05
CA SER A 403 12.66 19.72 -0.94
C SER A 403 12.70 19.30 -2.44
N PRO A 404 12.62 17.99 -2.78
CA PRO A 404 12.56 17.57 -4.18
C PRO A 404 11.40 18.20 -4.93
N ARG A 405 11.60 18.42 -6.22
CA ARG A 405 10.55 18.93 -7.13
C ARG A 405 9.42 17.90 -7.29
N ARG A 406 9.77 16.61 -7.30
CA ARG A 406 8.83 15.49 -7.40
C ARG A 406 9.11 14.43 -6.35
N LEU A 407 8.05 13.95 -5.72
CA LEU A 407 8.07 12.79 -4.83
C LEU A 407 7.12 11.74 -5.40
N VAL A 408 7.63 10.53 -5.65
CA VAL A 408 6.82 9.39 -6.06
C VAL A 408 6.72 8.41 -4.90
N TYR A 409 5.51 8.16 -4.44
CA TYR A 409 5.24 7.25 -3.33
C TYR A 409 4.57 5.99 -3.91
N VAL A 410 5.25 4.85 -3.81
CA VAL A 410 4.70 3.53 -4.14
C VAL A 410 4.22 2.88 -2.84
N SER A 411 3.02 2.33 -2.80
CA SER A 411 2.47 1.77 -1.56
C SER A 411 1.55 0.59 -1.76
N CYS A 412 1.79 -0.44 -0.96
CA CYS A 412 0.90 -1.60 -0.78
C CYS A 412 -0.24 -1.36 0.22
N ASN A 413 -0.36 -0.14 0.76
CA ASN A 413 -1.40 0.25 1.71
C ASN A 413 -1.84 1.71 1.49
N SER A 414 -2.95 1.88 0.77
CA SER A 414 -3.53 3.18 0.46
C SER A 414 -3.88 4.02 1.70
N SER A 415 -4.20 3.40 2.84
CA SER A 415 -4.54 4.12 4.07
C SER A 415 -3.33 4.85 4.66
N THR A 416 -2.16 4.20 4.71
CA THR A 416 -0.94 4.84 5.19
C THR A 416 -0.37 5.81 4.16
N ALA A 417 -0.51 5.52 2.86
CA ALA A 417 -0.15 6.45 1.80
C ALA A 417 -0.96 7.75 1.88
N ALA A 418 -2.28 7.66 2.09
CA ALA A 418 -3.16 8.81 2.27
C ALA A 418 -2.79 9.66 3.50
N ARG A 419 -2.48 9.01 4.63
CA ARG A 419 -1.98 9.69 5.84
C ARG A 419 -0.69 10.45 5.56
N ASP A 420 0.28 9.80 4.95
CA ASP A 420 1.60 10.39 4.68
C ASP A 420 1.50 11.53 3.64
N ALA A 421 0.66 11.35 2.61
CA ALA A 421 0.38 12.39 1.62
C ALA A 421 -0.26 13.63 2.26
N ALA A 422 -1.17 13.45 3.22
CA ALA A 422 -1.77 14.56 3.96
C ALA A 422 -0.74 15.32 4.80
N GLU A 423 0.20 14.61 5.44
CA GLU A 423 1.30 15.24 6.16
C GLU A 423 2.21 16.04 5.21
N LEU A 424 2.60 15.46 4.08
CA LEU A 424 3.40 16.16 3.06
C LEU A 424 2.67 17.38 2.50
N ALA A 425 1.34 17.32 2.35
CA ALA A 425 0.53 18.44 1.89
C ALA A 425 0.59 19.64 2.84
N ARG A 426 0.64 19.41 4.16
CA ARG A 426 0.85 20.47 5.16
C ARG A 426 2.20 21.16 5.02
N HIS A 427 3.18 20.49 4.41
CA HIS A 427 4.54 21.01 4.19
C HIS A 427 4.76 21.49 2.74
N GLY A 428 3.70 21.88 2.04
CA GLY A 428 3.79 22.55 0.74
C GLY A 428 3.94 21.61 -0.46
N TYR A 429 3.59 20.34 -0.32
CA TYR A 429 3.39 19.45 -1.45
C TYR A 429 1.93 19.43 -1.90
N ARG A 430 1.71 19.11 -3.18
CA ARG A 430 0.39 18.83 -3.72
C ARG A 430 0.39 17.42 -4.29
N VAL A 431 -0.65 16.65 -3.97
CA VAL A 431 -0.90 15.38 -4.65
C VAL A 431 -1.45 15.69 -6.04
N GLU A 432 -0.70 15.34 -7.07
CA GLU A 432 -1.06 15.58 -8.48
C GLU A 432 -1.77 14.38 -9.10
N LYS A 433 -1.43 13.16 -8.66
CA LYS A 433 -1.96 11.92 -9.23
C LYS A 433 -1.96 10.80 -8.20
N VAL A 434 -3.03 10.03 -8.18
CA VAL A 434 -3.12 8.75 -7.46
C VAL A 434 -3.50 7.66 -8.47
N GLN A 435 -2.62 6.68 -8.66
CA GLN A 435 -2.83 5.58 -9.61
C GLN A 435 -2.85 4.24 -8.87
N PRO A 436 -4.03 3.63 -8.67
CA PRO A 436 -4.13 2.25 -8.23
C PRO A 436 -3.64 1.29 -9.34
N VAL A 437 -2.98 0.20 -8.94
CA VAL A 437 -2.53 -0.88 -9.82
C VAL A 437 -2.88 -2.22 -9.19
N ASP A 438 -3.55 -3.08 -9.94
CA ASP A 438 -3.87 -4.42 -9.47
C ASP A 438 -2.66 -5.37 -9.59
N MET A 439 -1.85 -5.37 -8.55
CA MET A 439 -0.70 -6.25 -8.41
C MET A 439 -1.09 -7.66 -7.94
N PHE A 440 -2.25 -7.81 -7.30
CA PHE A 440 -2.68 -9.07 -6.71
C PHE A 440 -4.16 -9.39 -7.01
N PRO A 441 -4.45 -9.78 -8.28
CA PRO A 441 -5.76 -10.28 -8.66
C PRO A 441 -6.27 -11.40 -7.74
N ARG A 442 -7.59 -11.46 -7.55
CA ARG A 442 -8.35 -12.37 -6.69
C ARG A 442 -8.11 -12.21 -5.19
N THR A 443 -7.41 -11.15 -4.79
CA THR A 443 -7.15 -10.80 -3.38
C THR A 443 -7.61 -9.37 -3.08
N GLY A 444 -7.75 -9.01 -1.80
CA GLY A 444 -8.09 -7.63 -1.40
C GLY A 444 -6.96 -6.60 -1.53
N HIS A 445 -5.75 -7.02 -1.90
CA HIS A 445 -4.60 -6.11 -1.97
C HIS A 445 -4.61 -5.25 -3.25
N VAL A 446 -4.21 -4.00 -3.09
CA VAL A 446 -4.05 -3.02 -4.18
C VAL A 446 -2.75 -2.24 -3.93
N GLU A 447 -1.95 -2.09 -4.99
CA GLU A 447 -0.78 -1.20 -4.98
C GLU A 447 -1.21 0.18 -5.46
N THR A 448 -0.57 1.23 -4.98
CA THR A 448 -0.89 2.62 -5.35
C THR A 448 0.37 3.41 -5.58
N VAL A 449 0.43 4.14 -6.70
CA VAL A 449 1.47 5.16 -6.97
C VAL A 449 0.87 6.54 -6.77
N VAL A 450 1.52 7.35 -5.94
CA VAL A 450 1.14 8.74 -5.68
C VAL A 450 2.24 9.65 -6.19
N LEU A 451 1.88 10.62 -7.02
CA LEU A 451 2.77 11.71 -7.40
C LEU A 451 2.47 12.92 -6.53
N LEU A 452 3.49 13.41 -5.83
CA LEU A 452 3.45 14.69 -5.15
C LEU A 452 4.44 15.66 -5.80
N SER A 453 3.99 16.89 -6.06
CA SER A 453 4.82 17.99 -6.55
C SER A 453 5.02 19.00 -5.44
N LYS A 454 6.20 19.63 -5.40
CA LYS A 454 6.40 20.78 -4.49
C LYS A 454 5.73 22.01 -5.09
N LEU A 455 4.90 22.69 -4.29
CA LEU A 455 4.29 23.95 -4.70
C LEU A 455 5.39 25.02 -4.86
N ASN A 456 5.44 25.66 -6.02
CA ASN A 456 6.35 26.78 -6.25
C ASN A 456 5.90 27.96 -5.39
N ALA A 457 6.72 28.36 -4.41
CA ALA A 457 6.47 29.51 -3.52
C ALA A 457 6.34 30.88 -4.24
N LYS A 458 6.42 30.93 -5.57
CA LYS A 458 6.13 32.15 -6.36
C LYS A 458 4.64 32.36 -6.68
N GLN A 459 3.81 31.35 -6.45
CA GLN A 459 2.37 31.54 -6.40
C GLN A 459 1.97 31.52 -4.93
N HIS A 460 1.94 32.71 -4.33
CA HIS A 460 1.02 32.93 -3.22
C HIS A 460 -0.38 32.70 -3.79
N ILE A 461 -0.87 31.46 -3.72
CA ILE A 461 -2.29 31.26 -3.59
C ILE A 461 -2.54 31.64 -2.14
N GLU A 462 -3.03 32.86 -1.91
CA GLU A 462 -3.79 33.14 -0.69
C GLU A 462 -4.97 32.17 -0.72
N VAL A 463 -4.78 30.99 -0.12
CA VAL A 463 -5.90 30.17 0.28
C VAL A 463 -6.50 30.92 1.47
N GLU A 464 -7.49 31.77 1.20
CA GLU A 464 -8.49 32.09 2.21
C GLU A 464 -9.14 30.77 2.60
N LEU A 465 -8.67 30.19 3.70
CA LEU A 465 -9.41 29.20 4.44
C LEU A 465 -10.66 29.91 4.95
N ASN A 466 -11.76 29.83 4.19
CA ASN A 466 -13.10 30.03 4.74
C ASN A 466 -13.39 28.87 5.70
N LEU A 467 -12.82 29.00 6.89
CA LEU A 467 -13.36 28.40 8.10
C LEU A 467 -14.60 29.20 8.46
N ASP A 468 -15.70 28.96 7.75
CA ASP A 468 -17.01 29.20 8.34
C ASP A 468 -17.23 28.09 9.36
N GLU A 469 -16.72 28.38 10.55
CA GLU A 469 -17.14 27.79 11.79
C GLU A 469 -18.67 27.88 11.86
N LEU A 470 -19.30 26.71 11.99
CA LEU A 470 -20.58 26.56 12.65
C LEU A 470 -20.52 27.25 14.02
N ASP A 471 -20.90 28.51 14.09
CA ASP A 471 -21.22 29.16 15.36
C ASP A 471 -22.75 29.13 15.54
N LEU A 472 -23.21 27.99 16.05
CA LEU A 472 -24.55 27.81 16.61
C LEU A 472 -24.61 28.57 17.94
N THR A 473 -24.88 29.88 17.95
CA THR A 473 -25.60 30.52 19.08
C THR A 473 -26.20 31.89 18.71
N ALA A 474 -27.41 32.12 19.26
CA ALA A 474 -28.17 33.36 19.38
C ALA A 474 -28.92 33.89 18.13
N ALA A 475 -30.24 33.71 18.21
CA ALA A 475 -31.24 34.43 17.45
C ALA A 475 -31.09 35.96 17.64
N GLU A 476 -30.81 36.67 16.55
CA GLU A 476 -31.36 37.97 16.14
C GLU A 476 -30.57 38.45 14.91
N SER A 477 -31.31 38.89 13.89
CA SER A 477 -30.86 39.29 12.55
C SER A 477 -29.71 40.31 12.56
N LYS A 478 -28.46 39.86 12.51
CA LYS A 478 -27.27 40.72 12.35
C LYS A 478 -26.49 40.29 11.12
N ALA A 479 -26.17 41.24 10.25
CA ALA A 479 -25.44 40.98 9.03
C ALA A 479 -24.02 40.44 9.31
N THR A 480 -23.65 39.41 8.55
CA THR A 480 -22.32 38.81 8.56
C THR A 480 -21.27 39.79 8.04
N TYR A 481 -19.99 39.49 8.28
CA TYR A 481 -18.90 40.33 7.78
C TYR A 481 -18.88 40.42 6.26
N ASP A 482 -19.28 39.35 5.57
CA ASP A 482 -19.30 39.31 4.11
C ASP A 482 -20.47 40.08 3.52
N GLU A 483 -21.64 40.10 4.16
CA GLU A 483 -22.75 40.97 3.76
C GLU A 483 -22.39 42.45 3.85
N ILE A 484 -21.64 42.85 4.88
CA ILE A 484 -21.13 44.23 5.02
C ILE A 484 -20.10 44.54 3.93
N LYS A 485 -19.18 43.61 3.61
CA LYS A 485 -18.21 43.80 2.52
C LYS A 485 -18.90 43.97 1.17
N THR A 486 -19.90 43.13 0.88
CA THR A 486 -20.66 43.17 -0.38
C THR A 486 -21.40 44.49 -0.52
N TYR A 487 -22.13 44.93 0.52
CA TYR A 487 -22.85 46.21 0.50
C TYR A 487 -21.92 47.40 0.25
N VAL A 488 -20.75 47.44 0.91
CA VAL A 488 -19.79 48.54 0.73
C VAL A 488 -19.18 48.52 -0.68
N LEU A 489 -18.92 47.33 -1.23
CA LEU A 489 -18.43 47.19 -2.60
C LEU A 489 -19.47 47.62 -3.64
N GLU A 490 -20.73 47.21 -3.48
CA GLU A 490 -21.80 47.50 -4.43
C GLU A 490 -22.22 48.98 -4.41
N LYS A 491 -22.32 49.58 -3.21
CA LYS A 491 -22.80 50.96 -3.06
C LYS A 491 -21.71 52.02 -3.22
N TYR A 492 -20.49 51.72 -2.80
CA TYR A 492 -19.39 52.70 -2.77
C TYR A 492 -18.21 52.33 -3.67
N GLY A 493 -18.17 51.13 -4.26
CA GLY A 493 -17.03 50.66 -5.05
C GLY A 493 -15.75 50.42 -4.23
N LEU A 494 -15.85 50.40 -2.90
CA LEU A 494 -14.70 50.33 -1.99
C LEU A 494 -14.52 48.90 -1.46
N LYS A 495 -13.29 48.38 -1.49
CA LYS A 495 -12.93 47.13 -0.81
C LYS A 495 -12.55 47.40 0.65
N VAL A 496 -13.29 46.80 1.57
CA VAL A 496 -13.06 46.89 3.03
C VAL A 496 -12.63 45.53 3.59
N SER A 497 -11.72 45.53 4.57
CA SER A 497 -11.25 44.31 5.23
C SER A 497 -12.07 44.01 6.48
N SER A 498 -12.12 42.74 6.90
CA SER A 498 -12.73 42.36 8.17
C SER A 498 -12.11 43.10 9.38
N LEU A 499 -10.83 43.47 9.26
CA LEU A 499 -10.11 44.31 10.23
C LEU A 499 -10.79 45.68 10.40
N TYR A 500 -11.13 46.35 9.31
CA TYR A 500 -11.77 47.67 9.37
C TYR A 500 -13.21 47.57 9.86
N ILE A 501 -13.94 46.54 9.45
CA ILE A 501 -15.29 46.28 9.94
C ILE A 501 -15.27 46.03 11.46
N SER A 502 -14.31 45.28 11.99
CA SER A 502 -14.20 45.04 13.43
C SER A 502 -13.81 46.31 14.20
N GLN A 503 -12.91 47.14 13.67
CA GLN A 503 -12.57 48.43 14.27
C GLN A 503 -13.78 49.36 14.37
N VAL A 504 -14.60 49.45 13.31
CA VAL A 504 -15.81 50.31 13.29
C VAL A 504 -16.91 49.72 14.17
N LYS A 505 -17.16 48.40 14.14
CA LYS A 505 -18.10 47.73 15.06
C LYS A 505 -17.75 47.99 16.54
N ARG A 506 -16.46 47.95 16.91
CA ARG A 506 -16.01 48.34 18.26
C ARG A 506 -16.27 49.80 18.59
N LYS A 507 -16.02 50.72 17.65
CA LYS A 507 -16.35 52.16 17.84
C LYS A 507 -17.85 52.37 18.10
N CYS A 508 -18.70 51.52 17.55
CA CYS A 508 -20.15 51.57 17.73
C CYS A 508 -20.68 50.72 18.91
N GLY A 509 -19.81 50.09 19.70
CA GLY A 509 -20.23 49.26 20.85
C GLY A 509 -20.81 47.89 20.49
N LEU A 510 -20.56 47.37 19.29
CA LEU A 510 -20.99 46.03 18.87
C LEU A 510 -19.94 44.98 19.25
N ASP A 511 -20.40 43.82 19.73
CA ASP A 511 -19.53 42.69 20.04
C ASP A 511 -18.88 42.12 18.78
N VAL A 512 -17.59 41.85 18.86
CA VAL A 512 -16.78 41.28 17.80
C VAL A 512 -15.95 40.16 18.42
N GLY A 513 -16.31 38.91 18.13
CA GLY A 513 -15.71 37.71 18.74
C GLY A 513 -14.18 37.71 18.83
N GLN A 514 -13.63 36.90 19.73
CA GLN A 514 -12.27 37.03 20.28
C GLN A 514 -11.07 36.91 19.33
N ASN A 515 -11.24 36.71 18.01
CA ASN A 515 -10.12 36.39 17.12
C ASN A 515 -9.76 37.43 16.04
N TYR A 516 -10.43 38.59 15.98
CA TYR A 516 -10.07 39.65 15.04
C TYR A 516 -9.32 40.79 15.75
N ASN A 517 -8.00 40.67 15.91
CA ASN A 517 -7.03 41.67 16.43
C ASN A 517 -6.42 41.43 17.80
N LEU A 518 -5.72 40.31 17.99
CA LEU A 518 -4.59 40.30 18.90
C LEU A 518 -3.35 39.84 18.13
N SER A 519 -2.52 40.81 17.73
CA SER A 519 -1.15 40.49 17.35
C SER A 519 -0.45 39.87 18.56
N LYS A 520 0.15 38.68 18.39
CA LYS A 520 0.97 38.03 19.43
C LYS A 520 2.37 38.67 19.58
N LYS A 521 2.62 39.83 18.98
CA LYS A 521 3.88 40.60 19.06
C LYS A 521 3.59 41.97 19.68
N GLU A 522 4.38 42.35 20.68
CA GLU A 522 4.23 43.58 21.48
C GLU A 522 4.29 44.89 20.67
N ASP A 523 4.84 44.89 19.44
CA ASP A 523 5.03 46.09 18.61
C ASP A 523 4.43 46.03 17.18
N ALA A 524 3.31 45.32 16.98
CA ALA A 524 2.64 45.36 15.68
C ALA A 524 1.80 46.64 15.49
N LYS A 525 2.24 47.54 14.61
CA LYS A 525 1.43 48.69 14.14
C LYS A 525 0.19 48.18 13.38
N VAL A 526 -0.97 48.16 14.04
CA VAL A 526 -2.25 47.82 13.40
C VAL A 526 -2.70 48.99 12.51
N PRO A 527 -2.94 48.79 11.20
CA PRO A 527 -3.44 49.83 10.32
C PRO A 527 -4.82 50.33 10.80
N GLN A 528 -4.99 51.64 10.90
CA GLN A 528 -6.28 52.26 11.21
C GLN A 528 -7.14 52.36 9.95
N CYS A 529 -8.45 52.19 10.10
CA CYS A 529 -9.41 52.36 9.00
C CYS A 529 -9.36 53.80 8.45
N PRO A 530 -9.14 53.98 7.13
CA PRO A 530 -9.25 55.30 6.50
C PRO A 530 -10.67 55.89 6.67
N PRO A 531 -10.81 57.23 6.80
CA PRO A 531 -12.10 57.88 7.07
C PRO A 531 -13.19 57.56 6.02
N GLU A 532 -12.81 57.44 4.75
CA GLU A 532 -13.71 57.11 3.65
C GLU A 532 -14.31 55.70 3.79
N LYS A 533 -13.47 54.73 4.18
CA LYS A 533 -13.92 53.35 4.42
C LYS A 533 -14.73 53.24 5.71
N GLU A 534 -14.39 54.03 6.73
CA GLU A 534 -15.14 54.10 7.97
C GLU A 534 -16.57 54.61 7.73
N ALA A 535 -16.73 55.67 6.93
CA ALA A 535 -18.04 56.20 6.56
C ALA A 535 -18.89 55.16 5.79
N ALA A 536 -18.29 54.43 4.86
CA ALA A 536 -18.99 53.39 4.10
C ALA A 536 -19.41 52.20 4.98
N ILE A 537 -18.56 51.79 5.94
CA ILE A 537 -18.91 50.73 6.90
C ILE A 537 -20.01 51.20 7.86
N MET A 538 -19.98 52.45 8.31
CA MET A 538 -21.04 53.04 9.15
C MET A 538 -22.40 53.04 8.43
N ASP A 539 -22.43 53.37 7.14
CA ASP A 539 -23.65 53.31 6.34
C ASP A 539 -24.17 51.86 6.19
N ALA A 540 -23.26 50.90 6.00
CA ALA A 540 -23.62 49.48 5.97
C ALA A 540 -24.22 49.00 7.30
N LEU A 541 -23.61 49.38 8.44
CA LEU A 541 -24.12 49.01 9.77
C LEU A 541 -25.52 49.62 10.03
N LYS A 542 -25.80 50.83 9.53
CA LYS A 542 -27.15 51.43 9.57
C LYS A 542 -28.13 50.71 8.67
N HIS A 543 -27.71 50.36 7.44
CA HIS A 543 -28.54 49.63 6.48
C HIS A 543 -29.02 48.29 7.04
N PHE A 544 -28.13 47.56 7.71
CA PHE A 544 -28.45 46.29 8.37
C PHE A 544 -29.04 46.43 9.78
N GLN A 545 -29.48 47.64 10.17
CA GLN A 545 -30.09 47.93 11.48
C GLN A 545 -29.23 47.52 12.69
N MET A 546 -27.91 47.47 12.51
CA MET A 546 -26.96 47.10 13.57
C MET A 546 -26.63 48.29 14.48
N ILE A 547 -26.80 49.51 13.98
CA ILE A 547 -26.66 50.77 14.70
C ILE A 547 -27.78 51.73 14.27
N MET A 548 -28.14 52.68 15.14
CA MET A 548 -29.15 53.71 14.83
C MET A 548 -28.65 54.79 13.86
#